data_AF-F5REL7-F1
#
_entry.id   AF-F5REL7-F1
#
_cell.length_a   1.000
_cell.length_b   1.000
_cell.length_c   1.000
_cell.angle_alpha   90.00
_cell.angle_beta   90.00
_cell.angle_gamma   90.00
#
_symmetry.space_group_name_H-M   'P 1'
#
loop_
_entity.id
_entity.type
_entity.pdbx_description
1 polymer ?
#
loop_
_entity_poly.entity_id
_entity_poly.type
_entity_poly.pdbx_seq_one_letter_code
_entity_poly.pdbx_strand_id
1 'polypeptide(L)'
;MAAVLVFDIESIPDIAGIRTLNNLPDELSDAEVAEFAFQQRRAAVGHDFLPLHLQRVVVISCALRDAKSLKVWSLSEPENSEGQIIQRFYEGIEKLTPQIVSWNGAGFDLPVLHYRGLIHGVTAPRYWEMGEGDGPDAREFKWNNYISRYHSRHLDLMDLLALYQGRGNAPLDDLAKLIGFPGKLGMDGSAVWGAWQRGEIASIRDYCETDVLNTFLVFQRFQLMRGVLDRAQYDAEIAFVREWLATQPGEHWKEYLAAWKTA
;
A
#
# COMPACT_ATOMS: atom_id res chain seq x y z
N MET A 1 4.90 -22.35 -2.52
CA MET A 1 4.05 -21.21 -2.13
C MET A 1 3.83 -20.36 -3.37
N ALA A 2 2.60 -19.97 -3.68
CA ALA A 2 2.36 -18.97 -4.72
C ALA A 2 2.98 -17.63 -4.29
N ALA A 3 3.41 -16.81 -5.24
CA ALA A 3 4.00 -15.51 -4.91
C ALA A 3 2.96 -14.62 -4.19
N VAL A 4 3.39 -14.01 -3.09
CA VAL A 4 2.61 -13.02 -2.34
C VAL A 4 3.27 -11.66 -2.54
N LEU A 5 2.50 -10.68 -2.99
CA LEU A 5 2.92 -9.30 -3.14
C LEU A 5 2.14 -8.44 -2.14
N VAL A 6 2.80 -8.02 -1.07
CA VAL A 6 2.26 -7.00 -0.17
C VAL A 6 2.55 -5.63 -0.76
N PHE A 7 1.63 -4.69 -0.66
CA PHE A 7 1.85 -3.32 -1.12
C PHE A 7 1.13 -2.29 -0.25
N ASP A 8 1.60 -1.05 -0.37
CA ASP A 8 1.06 0.16 0.27
C ASP A 8 1.44 1.37 -0.62
N ILE A 9 0.66 2.46 -0.56
CA ILE A 9 0.94 3.67 -1.33
C ILE A 9 1.06 4.89 -0.43
N GLU A 10 1.91 5.84 -0.85
CA GLU A 10 1.87 7.19 -0.31
C GLU A 10 1.40 8.19 -1.35
N SER A 11 0.55 9.10 -0.90
CA SER A 11 -0.06 10.10 -1.76
C SER A 11 -0.01 11.50 -1.16
N ILE A 12 -0.07 12.48 -2.06
CA ILE A 12 -0.12 13.90 -1.75
C ILE A 12 -1.38 14.51 -2.39
N PRO A 13 -1.77 15.74 -2.05
CA PRO A 13 -2.84 16.44 -2.77
C PRO A 13 -2.55 16.53 -4.28
N ASP A 14 -3.54 16.18 -5.11
CA ASP A 14 -3.46 16.39 -6.56
C ASP A 14 -3.67 17.87 -6.90
N ILE A 15 -2.61 18.66 -6.81
CA ILE A 15 -2.65 20.10 -7.05
C ILE A 15 -3.25 20.43 -8.42
N ALA A 16 -2.84 19.72 -9.47
CA ALA A 16 -3.33 19.95 -10.83
C ALA A 16 -4.83 19.65 -10.94
N GLY A 17 -5.28 18.53 -10.37
CA GLY A 17 -6.70 18.17 -10.31
C GLY A 17 -7.53 19.17 -9.51
N ILE A 18 -7.03 19.60 -8.33
CA ILE A 18 -7.69 20.58 -7.48
C ILE A 18 -7.85 21.92 -8.21
N ARG A 19 -6.79 22.43 -8.86
CA ARG A 19 -6.86 23.66 -9.68
C ARG A 19 -7.94 23.54 -10.75
N THR A 20 -7.91 22.43 -11.50
CA THR A 20 -8.83 22.18 -12.61
C THR A 20 -10.28 22.16 -12.15
N LEU A 21 -10.59 21.42 -11.07
CA LEU A 21 -11.97 21.24 -10.61
C LEU A 21 -12.56 22.48 -9.94
N ASN A 22 -11.72 23.38 -9.42
CA ASN A 22 -12.15 24.58 -8.72
C ASN A 22 -11.91 25.86 -9.52
N ASN A 23 -11.43 25.76 -10.77
CA ASN A 23 -11.06 26.89 -11.63
C ASN A 23 -10.15 27.89 -10.91
N LEU A 24 -9.14 27.38 -10.20
CA LEU A 24 -8.24 28.23 -9.43
C LEU A 24 -7.21 28.92 -10.34
N PRO A 25 -6.81 30.17 -10.04
CA PRO A 25 -5.80 30.88 -10.83
C PRO A 25 -4.43 30.19 -10.79
N ASP A 26 -3.66 30.32 -11.87
CA ASP A 26 -2.31 29.75 -12.00
C ASP A 26 -1.29 30.46 -11.08
N GLU A 27 -1.59 31.69 -10.65
CA GLU A 27 -0.73 32.50 -9.78
C GLU A 27 -0.68 31.99 -8.34
N LEU A 28 -1.66 31.19 -7.90
CA LEU A 28 -1.61 30.55 -6.60
C LEU A 28 -0.45 29.57 -6.55
N SER A 29 0.26 29.50 -5.43
CA SER A 29 1.24 28.45 -5.19
C SER A 29 0.58 27.10 -4.91
N ASP A 30 1.33 26.01 -5.10
CA ASP A 30 0.84 24.66 -4.80
C ASP A 30 0.43 24.49 -3.32
N ALA A 31 1.13 25.18 -2.42
CA ALA A 31 0.78 25.22 -1.00
C ALA A 31 -0.59 25.88 -0.75
N GLU A 32 -0.88 27.00 -1.44
CA GLU A 32 -2.16 27.69 -1.33
C GLU A 32 -3.31 26.87 -1.91
N VAL A 33 -3.07 26.15 -3.02
CA VAL A 33 -4.07 25.24 -3.60
C VAL A 33 -4.38 24.07 -2.67
N ALA A 34 -3.35 23.46 -2.07
CA ALA A 34 -3.55 22.40 -1.08
C ALA A 34 -4.33 22.91 0.14
N GLU A 35 -3.94 24.06 0.70
CA GLU A 35 -4.62 24.65 1.86
C GLU A 35 -6.07 25.01 1.56
N PHE A 36 -6.36 25.52 0.36
CA PHE A 36 -7.74 25.74 -0.10
C PHE A 36 -8.56 24.44 -0.06
N ALA A 37 -8.02 23.33 -0.58
CA ALA A 37 -8.70 22.05 -0.56
C ALA A 37 -8.91 21.50 0.86
N PHE A 38 -7.91 21.64 1.74
CA PHE A 38 -7.99 21.24 3.15
C PHE A 38 -9.06 22.05 3.89
N GLN A 39 -9.12 23.36 3.70
CA GLN A 39 -10.15 24.21 4.31
C GLN A 39 -11.56 23.80 3.88
N GLN A 40 -11.78 23.57 2.59
CA GLN A 40 -13.07 23.07 2.10
C GLN A 40 -13.41 21.71 2.72
N ARG A 41 -12.43 20.81 2.85
CA ARG A 41 -12.64 19.48 3.43
C ARG A 41 -12.98 19.54 4.91
N ARG A 42 -12.28 20.35 5.71
CA ARG A 42 -12.60 20.57 7.13
C ARG A 42 -13.98 21.14 7.32
N ALA A 43 -14.37 22.12 6.50
CA ALA A 43 -15.70 22.71 6.55
C ALA A 43 -16.81 21.68 6.24
N ALA A 44 -16.55 20.75 5.31
CA ALA A 44 -17.54 19.75 4.89
C ALA A 44 -17.65 18.54 5.83
N VAL A 45 -16.52 18.01 6.33
CA VAL A 45 -16.49 16.73 7.07
C VAL A 45 -15.65 16.73 8.35
N GLY A 46 -15.04 17.86 8.72
CA GLY A 46 -14.33 18.01 9.99
C GLY A 46 -12.88 17.51 10.03
N HIS A 47 -12.27 17.14 8.89
CA HIS A 47 -10.87 16.70 8.80
C HIS A 47 -10.23 17.08 7.45
N ASP A 48 -8.92 16.93 7.33
CA ASP A 48 -8.16 17.32 6.11
C ASP A 48 -8.07 16.23 5.03
N PHE A 49 -8.38 14.97 5.37
CA PHE A 49 -8.23 13.86 4.45
C PHE A 49 -9.08 14.02 3.18
N LEU A 50 -8.41 14.24 2.05
CA LEU A 50 -9.03 14.56 0.77
C LEU A 50 -9.75 13.33 0.16
N PRO A 51 -10.81 13.55 -0.63
CA PRO A 51 -11.43 12.50 -1.45
C PRO A 51 -10.41 11.75 -2.33
N LEU A 52 -10.65 10.45 -2.56
CA LEU A 52 -9.69 9.55 -3.21
C LEU A 52 -9.24 10.01 -4.62
N HIS A 53 -10.14 10.63 -5.39
CA HIS A 53 -9.83 11.15 -6.72
C HIS A 53 -8.97 12.43 -6.71
N LEU A 54 -8.79 13.06 -5.54
CA LEU A 54 -7.91 14.22 -5.32
C LEU A 54 -6.59 13.84 -4.66
N GLN A 55 -6.30 12.54 -4.57
CA GLN A 55 -5.01 12.01 -4.12
C GLN A 55 -4.11 11.76 -5.34
N ARG A 56 -2.84 12.13 -5.24
CA ARG A 56 -1.80 11.88 -6.26
C ARG A 56 -0.75 10.95 -5.68
N VAL A 57 -0.46 9.85 -6.36
CA VAL A 57 0.50 8.84 -5.89
C VAL A 57 1.94 9.33 -6.12
N VAL A 58 2.77 9.21 -5.08
CA VAL A 58 4.21 9.54 -5.14
C VAL A 58 5.11 8.35 -4.84
N VAL A 59 4.60 7.35 -4.13
CA VAL A 59 5.31 6.10 -3.80
C VAL A 59 4.32 4.94 -3.86
N ILE A 60 4.76 3.81 -4.40
CA ILE A 60 4.17 2.49 -4.15
C ILE A 60 5.29 1.60 -3.63
N SER A 61 5.19 1.13 -2.39
CA SER A 61 6.13 0.15 -1.84
C SER A 61 5.57 -1.25 -1.96
N CYS A 62 6.45 -2.22 -2.13
CA CYS A 62 6.12 -3.61 -2.39
C CYS A 62 7.02 -4.54 -1.57
N ALA A 63 6.44 -5.60 -1.00
CA ALA A 63 7.18 -6.75 -0.49
C ALA A 63 6.74 -8.00 -1.24
N LEU A 64 7.65 -8.57 -2.03
CA LEU A 64 7.41 -9.81 -2.76
C LEU A 64 8.06 -10.97 -2.03
N ARG A 65 7.22 -11.89 -1.57
CA ARG A 65 7.63 -13.17 -1.01
C ARG A 65 7.32 -14.27 -2.02
N ASP A 66 8.37 -14.88 -2.56
CA ASP A 66 8.26 -16.16 -3.30
C ASP A 66 8.68 -17.33 -2.41
N ALA A 67 8.91 -18.53 -2.94
CA ALA A 67 9.31 -19.68 -2.13
C ALA A 67 10.70 -19.55 -1.48
N LYS A 68 11.61 -18.76 -2.06
CA LYS A 68 13.05 -18.72 -1.71
C LYS A 68 13.53 -17.33 -1.28
N SER A 69 12.83 -16.27 -1.65
CA SER A 69 13.29 -14.90 -1.46
C SER A 69 12.17 -13.99 -0.95
N LEU A 70 12.61 -13.00 -0.17
CA LEU A 70 11.86 -11.80 0.16
C LEU A 70 12.59 -10.62 -0.47
N LYS A 71 11.85 -9.72 -1.10
CA LYS A 71 12.35 -8.46 -1.64
C LYS A 71 11.41 -7.35 -1.24
N VAL A 72 11.95 -6.26 -0.70
CA VAL A 72 11.22 -5.02 -0.44
C VAL A 72 11.81 -3.93 -1.32
N TRP A 73 10.96 -3.15 -1.98
CA TRP A 73 11.37 -2.01 -2.79
C TRP A 73 10.20 -1.05 -3.01
N SER A 74 10.52 0.18 -3.40
CA SER A 74 9.53 1.15 -3.87
C SER A 74 9.67 1.54 -5.33
N LEU A 75 8.54 1.90 -5.93
CA LEU A 75 8.40 2.67 -7.15
C LEU A 75 8.03 4.10 -6.74
N SER A 76 8.81 5.11 -7.12
CA SER A 76 8.58 6.47 -6.60
C SER A 76 9.10 7.57 -7.51
N GLU A 77 8.66 8.79 -7.22
CA GLU A 77 9.32 10.00 -7.70
C GLU A 77 10.65 10.23 -6.95
N PRO A 78 11.61 10.94 -7.57
CA PRO A 78 11.58 11.48 -8.93
C PRO A 78 12.00 10.47 -10.02
N GLU A 79 12.36 9.24 -9.66
CA GLU A 79 12.90 8.25 -10.61
C GLU A 79 11.87 7.80 -11.65
N ASN A 80 10.59 7.79 -11.29
CA ASN A 80 9.48 7.48 -12.17
C ASN A 80 8.38 8.53 -12.02
N SER A 81 7.75 8.92 -13.12
CA SER A 81 6.51 9.73 -13.02
C SER A 81 5.38 8.89 -12.42
N GLU A 82 4.37 9.54 -11.83
CA GLU A 82 3.19 8.86 -11.29
C GLU A 82 2.59 7.80 -12.23
N GLY A 83 2.35 8.14 -13.50
CA GLY A 83 1.83 7.17 -14.48
C GLY A 83 2.75 5.96 -14.67
N GLN A 84 4.08 6.15 -14.65
CA GLN A 84 5.05 5.05 -14.72
C GLN A 84 5.08 4.19 -13.46
N ILE A 85 4.95 4.82 -12.28
CA ILE A 85 4.85 4.12 -10.98
C ILE A 85 3.66 3.16 -11.01
N ILE A 86 2.48 3.67 -11.36
CA ILE A 86 1.24 2.89 -11.39
C ILE A 86 1.29 1.81 -12.49
N GLN A 87 1.79 2.13 -13.69
CA GLN A 87 1.93 1.16 -14.77
C GLN A 87 2.86 0.00 -14.36
N ARG A 88 4.01 0.28 -13.75
CA ARG A 88 4.96 -0.75 -13.29
C ARG A 88 4.39 -1.65 -12.20
N PHE A 89 3.56 -1.10 -11.30
CA PHE A 89 2.85 -1.90 -10.30
C PHE A 89 1.93 -2.93 -10.98
N TYR A 90 1.10 -2.50 -11.94
CA TYR A 90 0.22 -3.40 -12.67
C TYR A 90 0.95 -4.36 -13.62
N GLU A 91 2.08 -3.97 -14.21
CA GLU A 91 2.97 -4.89 -14.95
C GLU A 91 3.50 -6.02 -14.05
N GLY A 92 3.79 -5.73 -12.78
CA GLY A 92 4.14 -6.73 -11.77
C GLY A 92 3.02 -7.75 -11.57
N ILE A 93 1.77 -7.28 -11.48
CA ILE A 93 0.58 -8.14 -11.36
C ILE A 93 0.37 -8.97 -12.63
N GLU A 94 0.49 -8.36 -13.81
CA GLU A 94 0.39 -9.03 -15.11
C GLU A 94 1.39 -10.19 -15.20
N LYS A 95 2.66 -9.92 -14.89
CA LYS A 95 3.76 -10.88 -15.03
C LYS A 95 3.70 -12.02 -14.02
N LEU A 96 3.36 -11.73 -12.76
CA LEU A 96 3.48 -12.69 -11.66
C LEU A 96 2.14 -13.31 -11.28
N THR A 97 1.03 -12.65 -11.60
CA THR A 97 -0.32 -12.95 -11.08
C THR A 97 -0.30 -13.37 -9.60
N PRO A 98 0.28 -12.54 -8.70
CA PRO A 98 0.46 -12.93 -7.31
C PRO A 98 -0.87 -12.85 -6.56
N GLN A 99 -0.94 -13.43 -5.36
CA GLN A 99 -1.88 -12.91 -4.37
C GLN A 99 -1.36 -11.54 -3.93
N ILE A 100 -2.17 -10.48 -4.06
CA ILE A 100 -1.84 -9.18 -3.49
C ILE A 100 -2.45 -9.05 -2.09
N VAL A 101 -1.69 -8.51 -1.14
CA VAL A 101 -2.12 -8.30 0.25
C VAL A 101 -1.88 -6.84 0.63
N SER A 102 -2.80 -6.26 1.40
CA SER A 102 -2.72 -4.87 1.84
C SER A 102 -3.37 -4.69 3.21
N TRP A 103 -3.12 -3.55 3.85
CA TRP A 103 -3.88 -3.09 5.01
C TRP A 103 -4.73 -1.88 4.60
N ASN A 104 -6.06 -2.01 4.51
CA ASN A 104 -6.96 -0.96 3.99
C ASN A 104 -6.81 -0.64 2.49
N GLY A 105 -6.18 -1.52 1.72
CA GLY A 105 -5.98 -1.32 0.28
C GLY A 105 -7.27 -1.26 -0.53
N ALA A 106 -8.35 -1.90 -0.09
CA ALA A 106 -9.66 -1.78 -0.76
C ALA A 106 -10.35 -0.45 -0.41
N GLY A 107 -10.08 0.11 0.77
CA GLY A 107 -10.67 1.36 1.24
C GLY A 107 -9.94 2.61 0.76
N PHE A 108 -8.67 2.49 0.39
CA PHE A 108 -7.83 3.62 -0.01
C PHE A 108 -6.97 3.34 -1.25
N ASP A 109 -6.00 2.45 -1.14
CA ASP A 109 -4.90 2.33 -2.11
C ASP A 109 -5.37 1.99 -3.53
N LEU A 110 -6.12 0.89 -3.68
CA LEU A 110 -6.59 0.45 -5.00
C LEU A 110 -7.55 1.45 -5.63
N PRO A 111 -8.57 2.00 -4.92
CA PRO A 111 -9.37 3.09 -5.48
C PRO A 111 -8.56 4.30 -5.96
N VAL A 112 -7.54 4.72 -5.20
CA VAL A 112 -6.65 5.81 -5.64
C VAL A 112 -5.90 5.40 -6.91
N LEU A 113 -5.31 4.21 -6.94
CA LEU A 113 -4.63 3.66 -8.11
C LEU A 113 -5.56 3.52 -9.33
N HIS A 114 -6.86 3.23 -9.14
CA HIS A 114 -7.83 3.19 -10.22
C HIS A 114 -8.04 4.57 -10.84
N TYR A 115 -8.33 5.59 -10.02
CA TYR A 115 -8.56 6.94 -10.51
C TYR A 115 -7.30 7.52 -11.17
N ARG A 116 -6.13 7.32 -10.55
CA ARG A 116 -4.86 7.78 -11.12
C ARG A 116 -4.46 6.99 -12.35
N GLY A 117 -4.75 5.69 -12.39
CA GLY A 117 -4.60 4.87 -13.58
C GLY A 117 -5.43 5.37 -14.76
N LEU A 118 -6.69 5.74 -14.53
CA LEU A 118 -7.56 6.36 -15.55
C LEU A 118 -6.99 7.68 -16.08
N ILE A 119 -6.51 8.54 -15.18
CA ILE A 119 -5.93 9.85 -15.53
C ILE A 119 -4.66 9.71 -16.36
N HIS A 120 -3.83 8.70 -16.07
CA HIS A 120 -2.56 8.46 -16.77
C HIS A 120 -2.65 7.49 -17.95
N GLY A 121 -3.85 6.96 -18.26
CA GLY A 121 -4.03 6.00 -19.36
C GLY A 121 -3.33 4.65 -19.13
N VAL A 122 -3.22 4.22 -17.88
CA VAL A 122 -2.57 2.95 -17.48
C VAL A 122 -3.37 1.75 -17.95
N THR A 123 -2.67 0.70 -18.40
CA THR A 123 -3.26 -0.59 -18.76
C THR A 123 -3.00 -1.63 -17.68
N ALA A 124 -4.04 -2.37 -17.30
CA ALA A 124 -3.95 -3.44 -16.30
C ALA A 124 -4.89 -4.64 -16.59
N PRO A 125 -4.78 -5.30 -17.76
CA PRO A 125 -5.74 -6.32 -18.18
C PRO A 125 -5.89 -7.46 -17.18
N ARG A 126 -4.78 -8.02 -16.68
CA ARG A 126 -4.80 -9.10 -15.69
C ARG A 126 -5.44 -8.71 -14.36
N TYR A 127 -5.27 -7.47 -13.94
CA TYR A 127 -5.87 -6.97 -12.70
C TYR A 127 -7.40 -6.89 -12.82
N TRP A 128 -7.90 -6.43 -13.98
CA TRP A 128 -9.32 -6.25 -14.27
C TRP A 128 -10.04 -7.51 -14.78
N GLU A 129 -9.32 -8.61 -15.02
CA GLU A 129 -9.92 -9.86 -15.43
C GLU A 129 -10.85 -10.41 -14.32
N MET A 130 -12.12 -10.64 -14.66
CA MET A 130 -13.16 -11.14 -13.75
C MET A 130 -13.85 -12.40 -14.28
N GLY A 131 -13.26 -13.03 -15.30
CA GLY A 131 -13.77 -14.22 -15.98
C GLY A 131 -14.56 -13.94 -17.25
N GLU A 132 -14.35 -12.77 -17.84
CA GLU A 132 -14.99 -12.30 -19.07
C GLU A 132 -14.07 -12.43 -20.28
N GLY A 133 -12.75 -12.51 -20.07
CA GLY A 133 -11.79 -12.65 -21.16
C GLY A 133 -11.79 -14.02 -21.83
N ASP A 134 -11.18 -14.07 -23.02
CA ASP A 134 -11.02 -15.30 -23.81
C ASP A 134 -9.73 -16.07 -23.48
N GLY A 135 -9.00 -15.63 -22.46
CA GLY A 135 -7.76 -16.26 -22.00
C GLY A 135 -7.99 -17.68 -21.44
N PRO A 136 -6.99 -18.56 -21.51
CA PRO A 136 -7.11 -19.96 -21.09
C PRO A 136 -7.47 -20.12 -19.60
N ASP A 137 -7.11 -19.14 -18.76
CA ASP A 137 -7.36 -19.11 -17.33
C ASP A 137 -8.41 -18.07 -16.91
N ALA A 138 -9.05 -17.37 -17.85
CA ALA A 138 -10.06 -16.36 -17.53
C ALA A 138 -11.18 -16.94 -16.64
N ARG A 139 -11.62 -18.18 -16.92
CA ARG A 139 -12.63 -18.86 -16.08
C ARG A 139 -12.24 -19.00 -14.61
N GLU A 140 -10.96 -19.04 -14.27
CA GLU A 140 -10.49 -19.08 -12.87
C GLU A 140 -10.73 -17.74 -12.16
N PHE A 141 -10.62 -16.62 -12.88
CA PHE A 141 -10.86 -15.28 -12.36
C PHE A 141 -12.33 -15.02 -12.03
N LYS A 142 -13.26 -15.78 -12.61
CA LYS A 142 -14.67 -15.77 -12.18
C LYS A 142 -14.83 -16.07 -10.69
N TRP A 143 -14.00 -16.98 -10.16
CA TRP A 143 -14.10 -17.47 -8.79
C TRP A 143 -13.05 -16.89 -7.84
N ASN A 144 -12.00 -16.26 -8.39
CA ASN A 144 -10.97 -15.60 -7.61
C ASN A 144 -10.26 -14.52 -8.46
N ASN A 145 -10.63 -13.26 -8.30
CA ASN A 145 -10.07 -12.09 -9.00
C ASN A 145 -9.68 -10.98 -8.01
N TYR A 146 -9.06 -9.91 -8.50
CA TYR A 146 -8.55 -8.81 -7.67
C TYR A 146 -9.61 -7.77 -7.25
N ILE A 147 -10.80 -7.80 -7.85
CA ILE A 147 -11.83 -6.75 -7.66
C ILE A 147 -12.90 -7.19 -6.65
N SER A 148 -13.26 -8.46 -6.67
CA SER A 148 -14.32 -9.01 -5.84
C SER A 148 -13.89 -9.06 -4.38
N ARG A 149 -14.57 -8.28 -3.53
CA ARG A 149 -14.26 -8.10 -2.10
C ARG A 149 -14.08 -9.41 -1.30
N TYR A 150 -14.83 -10.45 -1.64
CA TYR A 150 -14.81 -11.73 -0.91
C TYR A 150 -13.87 -12.77 -1.52
N HIS A 151 -13.19 -12.43 -2.61
CA HIS A 151 -12.13 -13.25 -3.17
C HIS A 151 -10.82 -12.98 -2.41
N SER A 152 -9.84 -13.85 -2.59
CA SER A 152 -8.58 -13.77 -1.84
C SER A 152 -7.39 -13.42 -2.71
N ARG A 153 -7.59 -13.25 -4.03
CA ARG A 153 -6.51 -12.83 -4.93
C ARG A 153 -6.03 -11.42 -4.60
N HIS A 154 -6.94 -10.53 -4.21
CA HIS A 154 -6.64 -9.41 -3.32
C HIS A 154 -7.13 -9.77 -1.92
N LEU A 155 -6.26 -9.67 -0.93
CA LEU A 155 -6.60 -9.86 0.47
C LEU A 155 -6.34 -8.55 1.23
N ASP A 156 -7.39 -7.77 1.46
CA ASP A 156 -7.34 -6.67 2.42
C ASP A 156 -7.50 -7.23 3.85
N LEU A 157 -6.41 -7.21 4.62
CA LEU A 157 -6.39 -7.75 5.97
C LEU A 157 -7.30 -6.99 6.92
N MET A 158 -7.32 -5.66 6.82
CA MET A 158 -8.12 -4.84 7.72
C MET A 158 -9.61 -5.11 7.48
N ASP A 159 -10.02 -5.12 6.21
CA ASP A 159 -11.42 -5.36 5.83
C ASP A 159 -11.89 -6.75 6.24
N LEU A 160 -11.08 -7.79 5.99
CA LEU A 160 -11.41 -9.16 6.37
C LEU A 160 -11.46 -9.35 7.89
N LEU A 161 -10.46 -8.87 8.63
CA LEU A 161 -10.39 -9.02 10.10
C LEU A 161 -11.50 -8.24 10.80
N ALA A 162 -11.93 -7.11 10.23
CA ALA A 162 -13.09 -6.35 10.70
C ALA A 162 -14.44 -6.98 10.29
N LEU A 163 -14.43 -8.16 9.66
CA LEU A 163 -15.62 -8.82 9.10
C LEU A 163 -16.43 -7.87 8.22
N TYR A 164 -15.74 -7.09 7.38
CA TYR A 164 -16.31 -6.17 6.42
C TYR A 164 -17.09 -5.00 7.05
N GLN A 165 -16.92 -4.78 8.36
CA GLN A 165 -17.60 -3.74 9.13
C GLN A 165 -16.59 -2.65 9.54
N GLY A 166 -16.72 -1.46 8.97
CA GLY A 166 -15.78 -0.36 9.23
C GLY A 166 -15.59 0.02 10.70
N ARG A 167 -16.58 -0.23 11.56
CA ARG A 167 -16.47 -0.02 13.02
C ARG A 167 -15.45 -0.93 13.72
N GLY A 168 -15.09 -2.05 13.08
CA GLY A 168 -14.11 -3.01 13.57
C GLY A 168 -12.70 -2.78 13.02
N ASN A 169 -12.52 -1.76 12.18
CA ASN A 169 -11.22 -1.42 11.63
C ASN A 169 -10.25 -0.98 12.74
N ALA A 170 -8.98 -1.33 12.58
CA ALA A 170 -7.90 -0.95 13.48
C ALA A 170 -6.72 -0.36 12.69
N PRO A 171 -5.94 0.57 13.27
CA PRO A 171 -4.70 1.01 12.66
C PRO A 171 -3.68 -0.14 12.57
N LEU A 172 -2.93 -0.21 11.46
CA LEU A 172 -1.86 -1.19 11.27
C LEU A 172 -0.82 -1.11 12.39
N ASP A 173 -0.43 0.12 12.75
CA ASP A 173 0.57 0.40 13.78
C ASP A 173 0.20 -0.23 15.14
N ASP A 174 -1.02 0.05 15.60
CA ASP A 174 -1.54 -0.48 16.85
C ASP A 174 -1.56 -2.01 16.84
N LEU A 175 -2.08 -2.61 15.77
CA LEU A 175 -2.17 -4.07 15.68
C LEU A 175 -0.78 -4.71 15.60
N ALA A 176 0.13 -4.16 14.80
CA ALA A 176 1.51 -4.65 14.68
C ALA A 176 2.21 -4.65 16.05
N LYS A 177 2.12 -3.54 16.79
CA LYS A 177 2.68 -3.41 18.15
C LYS A 177 2.04 -4.40 19.13
N LEU A 178 0.73 -4.59 19.09
CA LEU A 178 0.02 -5.55 19.95
C LEU A 178 0.41 -7.01 19.65
N ILE A 179 0.74 -7.34 18.40
CA ILE A 179 1.25 -8.66 18.00
C ILE A 179 2.72 -8.86 18.40
N GLY A 180 3.44 -7.77 18.73
CA GLY A 180 4.86 -7.78 19.09
C GLY A 180 5.80 -7.49 17.92
N PHE A 181 5.31 -6.91 16.83
CA PHE A 181 6.12 -6.36 15.74
C PHE A 181 6.44 -4.88 15.99
N PRO A 182 7.42 -4.29 15.27
CA PRO A 182 7.86 -2.91 15.51
C PRO A 182 6.75 -1.85 15.40
N GLY A 183 5.84 -2.00 14.44
CA GLY A 183 4.92 -0.94 14.05
C GLY A 183 5.61 0.16 13.26
N LYS A 184 5.00 1.34 13.19
CA LYS A 184 5.49 2.52 12.48
C LYS A 184 6.69 3.13 13.20
N LEU A 185 7.68 3.52 12.43
CA LEU A 185 8.87 4.24 12.91
C LEU A 185 8.88 5.64 12.29
N GLY A 186 8.74 6.66 13.14
CA GLY A 186 8.87 8.06 12.75
C GLY A 186 7.59 8.70 12.21
N MET A 187 7.26 8.44 10.93
CA MET A 187 6.26 9.22 10.18
C MET A 187 4.83 8.69 10.35
N ASP A 188 3.86 9.60 10.34
CA ASP A 188 2.43 9.30 10.19
C ASP A 188 1.95 9.78 8.81
N GLY A 189 0.94 9.14 8.22
CA GLY A 189 0.42 9.49 6.90
C GLY A 189 -0.02 10.96 6.78
N SER A 190 -0.44 11.59 7.89
CA SER A 190 -0.76 13.03 7.91
C SER A 190 0.45 13.95 7.66
N ALA A 191 1.67 13.45 7.86
CA ALA A 191 2.90 14.22 7.68
C ALA A 191 3.48 14.15 6.25
N VAL A 192 2.93 13.29 5.38
CA VAL A 192 3.47 13.02 4.03
C VAL A 192 3.50 14.27 3.16
N TRP A 193 2.43 15.07 3.16
CA TRP A 193 2.42 16.34 2.42
C TRP A 193 3.48 17.32 2.91
N GLY A 194 3.64 17.46 4.23
CA GLY A 194 4.67 18.33 4.79
C GLY A 194 6.09 17.86 4.45
N ALA A 195 6.35 16.55 4.51
CA ALA A 195 7.62 15.95 4.11
C ALA A 195 7.89 16.17 2.61
N TRP A 196 6.87 16.02 1.76
CA TRP A 196 6.95 16.28 0.33
C TRP A 196 7.34 17.74 0.05
N GLN A 197 6.71 18.70 0.72
CA GLN A 197 7.04 20.12 0.56
C GLN A 197 8.48 20.46 0.99
N ARG A 198 9.06 19.69 1.91
CA ARG A 198 10.47 19.81 2.32
C ARG A 198 11.45 19.05 1.42
N GLY A 199 10.95 18.33 0.40
CA GLY A 199 11.76 17.50 -0.48
C GLY A 199 12.25 16.19 0.16
N GLU A 200 11.64 15.76 1.26
CA GLU A 200 12.04 14.57 2.04
C GLU A 200 11.47 13.26 1.45
N ILE A 201 11.55 13.09 0.14
CA ILE A 201 10.93 11.96 -0.58
C ILE A 201 11.54 10.62 -0.14
N ALA A 202 12.84 10.60 0.16
CA ALA A 202 13.50 9.40 0.67
C ALA A 202 12.88 8.93 1.99
N SER A 203 12.52 9.85 2.90
CA SER A 203 11.86 9.49 4.17
C SER A 203 10.45 8.96 3.97
N ILE A 204 9.70 9.49 2.99
CA ILE A 204 8.38 8.97 2.61
C ILE A 204 8.51 7.54 2.08
N ARG A 205 9.54 7.27 1.26
CA ARG A 205 9.85 5.94 0.75
C ARG A 205 10.16 4.95 1.87
N ASP A 206 11.13 5.30 2.71
CA ASP A 206 11.57 4.46 3.84
C ASP A 206 10.39 4.11 4.77
N TYR A 207 9.53 5.09 5.04
CA TYR A 207 8.30 4.89 5.82
C TYR A 207 7.35 3.89 5.15
N CYS A 208 7.02 4.09 3.87
CA CYS A 208 6.12 3.20 3.13
C CYS A 208 6.69 1.77 3.03
N GLU A 209 8.01 1.59 2.87
CA GLU A 209 8.63 0.26 2.91
C GLU A 209 8.43 -0.44 4.27
N THR A 210 8.54 0.29 5.39
CA THR A 210 8.29 -0.28 6.71
C THR A 210 6.83 -0.66 6.94
N ASP A 211 5.86 0.08 6.38
CA ASP A 211 4.43 -0.25 6.47
C ASP A 211 4.06 -1.51 5.67
N VAL A 212 4.67 -1.69 4.49
CA VAL A 212 4.57 -2.94 3.73
C VAL A 212 5.16 -4.11 4.52
N LEU A 213 6.31 -3.93 5.17
CA LEU A 213 6.89 -5.01 5.97
C LEU A 213 6.03 -5.33 7.21
N ASN A 214 5.48 -4.32 7.90
CA ASN A 214 4.51 -4.53 8.98
C ASN A 214 3.29 -5.32 8.48
N THR A 215 2.73 -4.93 7.33
CA THR A 215 1.60 -5.63 6.71
C THR A 215 1.95 -7.08 6.40
N PHE A 216 3.16 -7.35 5.87
CA PHE A 216 3.64 -8.71 5.64
C PHE A 216 3.74 -9.53 6.94
N LEU A 217 4.28 -8.96 8.01
CA LEU A 217 4.39 -9.66 9.29
C LEU A 217 3.03 -9.98 9.91
N VAL A 218 2.09 -9.04 9.84
CA VAL A 218 0.70 -9.25 10.26
C VAL A 218 0.03 -10.32 9.40
N PHE A 219 0.27 -10.32 8.08
CA PHE A 219 -0.16 -11.39 7.18
C PHE A 219 0.37 -12.75 7.64
N GLN A 220 1.66 -12.89 7.96
CA GLN A 220 2.20 -14.17 8.45
C GLN A 220 1.56 -14.61 9.76
N ARG A 221 1.26 -13.68 10.67
CA ARG A 221 0.51 -14.00 11.90
C ARG A 221 -0.92 -14.46 11.60
N PHE A 222 -1.59 -13.84 10.63
CA PHE A 222 -2.91 -14.26 10.17
C PHE A 222 -2.86 -15.66 9.52
N GLN A 223 -1.81 -15.96 8.75
CA GLN A 223 -1.61 -17.29 8.14
C GLN A 223 -1.42 -18.39 9.20
N LEU A 224 -0.77 -18.08 10.33
CA LEU A 224 -0.74 -18.96 11.51
C LEU A 224 -2.14 -19.11 12.13
N MET A 225 -2.86 -18.00 12.35
CA MET A 225 -4.20 -18.01 12.97
C MET A 225 -5.19 -18.91 12.21
N ARG A 226 -5.11 -18.95 10.88
CA ARG A 226 -5.99 -19.77 10.02
C ARG A 226 -5.46 -21.18 9.73
N GLY A 227 -4.34 -21.57 10.33
CA GLY A 227 -3.72 -22.89 10.16
C GLY A 227 -3.08 -23.15 8.79
N VAL A 228 -2.79 -22.10 8.00
CA VAL A 228 -2.00 -22.25 6.76
C VAL A 228 -0.52 -22.46 7.09
N LEU A 229 -0.04 -21.80 8.14
CA LEU A 229 1.24 -22.10 8.76
C LEU A 229 1.00 -22.81 10.08
N ASP A 230 1.75 -23.87 10.35
CA ASP A 230 1.92 -24.35 11.72
C ASP A 230 2.89 -23.44 12.51
N ARG A 231 3.05 -23.71 13.80
CA ARG A 231 3.90 -22.89 14.66
C ARG A 231 5.37 -22.91 14.22
N ALA A 232 5.90 -24.06 13.81
CA ALA A 232 7.29 -24.19 13.40
C ALA A 232 7.56 -23.46 12.08
N GLN A 233 6.63 -23.55 11.13
CA GLN A 233 6.69 -22.82 9.86
C GLN A 233 6.59 -21.32 10.08
N TYR A 234 5.71 -20.88 10.98
CA TYR A 234 5.61 -19.47 11.35
C TYR A 234 6.90 -18.96 12.00
N ASP A 235 7.43 -19.66 12.99
CA ASP A 235 8.65 -19.25 13.69
C ASP A 235 9.86 -19.22 12.73
N ALA A 236 9.95 -20.19 11.79
CA ALA A 236 10.96 -20.21 10.74
C ALA A 236 10.84 -19.02 9.78
N GLU A 237 9.63 -18.63 9.40
CA GLU A 237 9.42 -17.46 8.55
C GLU A 237 9.80 -16.16 9.26
N ILE A 238 9.45 -16.01 10.54
CA ILE A 238 9.84 -14.83 11.32
C ILE A 238 11.37 -14.74 11.47
N ALA A 239 12.04 -15.88 11.72
CA ALA A 239 13.50 -15.93 11.75
C ALA A 239 14.09 -15.52 10.39
N PHE A 240 13.57 -16.05 9.29
CA PHE A 240 13.98 -15.70 7.93
C PHE A 240 13.86 -14.19 7.66
N VAL A 241 12.75 -13.55 8.04
CA VAL A 241 12.58 -12.10 7.85
C VAL A 241 13.57 -11.30 8.68
N ARG A 242 13.84 -11.72 9.93
CA ARG A 242 14.84 -11.05 10.78
C ARG A 242 16.26 -11.17 10.21
N GLU A 243 16.62 -12.35 9.71
CA GLU A 243 17.91 -12.57 9.03
C GLU A 243 18.00 -11.73 7.75
N TRP A 244 16.94 -11.69 6.95
CA TRP A 244 16.86 -10.85 5.77
C TRP A 244 17.04 -9.37 6.11
N LEU A 245 16.33 -8.86 7.12
CA LEU A 245 16.44 -7.48 7.62
C LEU A 245 17.88 -7.13 8.02
N ALA A 246 18.57 -8.03 8.72
CA ALA A 246 19.96 -7.82 9.14
C ALA A 246 20.95 -7.66 7.97
N THR A 247 20.56 -8.09 6.77
CA THR A 247 21.36 -7.91 5.55
C THR A 247 20.98 -6.69 4.72
N GLN A 248 19.87 -6.01 5.05
CA GLN A 248 19.40 -4.88 4.24
C GLN A 248 20.21 -3.61 4.52
N PRO A 249 20.56 -2.84 3.47
CA PRO A 249 21.16 -1.53 3.63
C PRO A 249 20.08 -0.49 3.95
N GLY A 250 20.43 0.55 4.71
CA GLY A 250 19.51 1.64 5.05
C GLY A 250 19.36 1.82 6.56
N GLU A 251 19.23 3.07 7.01
CA GLU A 251 19.14 3.35 8.43
C GLU A 251 17.77 2.94 8.99
N HIS A 252 16.70 3.15 8.23
CA HIS A 252 15.35 2.74 8.61
C HIS A 252 15.25 1.23 8.88
N TRP A 253 15.95 0.36 8.13
CA TRP A 253 15.96 -1.08 8.40
C TRP A 253 16.71 -1.46 9.68
N LYS A 254 17.79 -0.74 10.00
CA LYS A 254 18.51 -0.95 11.27
C LYS A 254 17.65 -0.52 12.46
N GLU A 255 17.01 0.65 12.35
CA GLU A 255 16.07 1.15 13.34
C GLU A 255 14.89 0.18 13.52
N TYR A 256 14.37 -0.35 12.42
CA TYR A 256 13.29 -1.34 12.42
C TYR A 256 13.67 -2.63 13.10
N LEU A 257 14.83 -3.19 12.78
CA LEU A 257 15.33 -4.39 13.43
C LEU A 257 15.62 -4.15 14.93
N ALA A 258 16.12 -2.98 15.30
CA ALA A 258 16.38 -2.60 16.69
C ALA A 258 15.10 -2.44 17.51
N ALA A 259 14.04 -1.90 16.90
CA ALA A 259 12.71 -1.79 17.51
C ALA A 259 12.01 -3.15 17.67
N TRP A 260 12.39 -4.15 16.87
CA TRP A 260 11.80 -5.49 16.91
C TRP A 260 12.26 -6.30 18.13
N LYS A 261 11.59 -6.07 19.26
CA LYS A 261 11.76 -6.83 20.51
C LYS A 261 11.63 -8.33 20.24
N THR A 262 12.59 -9.11 20.71
CA THR A 262 12.43 -10.56 20.85
C THR A 262 11.39 -10.83 21.92
N ALA A 263 10.28 -11.46 21.53
CA ALA A 263 9.30 -12.01 22.47
C ALA A 263 9.90 -13.19 23.24
#